data_AF-A0A7Z2GDM4-F1
#
_entry.id   AF-A0A7Z2GDM4-F1
#
_cell.length_a   1.000
_cell.length_b   1.000
_cell.length_c   1.000
_cell.angle_alpha   90.00
_cell.angle_beta   90.00
_cell.angle_gamma   90.00
#
_symmetry.space_group_name_H-M   'P 1'
#
loop_
_entity.id
_entity.type
_entity.pdbx_description
1 polymer ?
#
loop_
_entity_poly.entity_id
_entity_poly.type
_entity_poly.pdbx_seq_one_letter_code
_entity_poly.pdbx_strand_id
1 'polypeptide(L)'
;MKKFALAGLLLANVLCTGSALAQTPFAQTAQPTAAQVQAPAPAQPPAPTIDQGDVFLGVCQKPENLDACLMYYAGYTNGVLVQSLIDKQRPRYCVPPNVSRKDQLATVITWMKRNLDHVLEPTAAVIYKALAGTFPCK
;
A
#
# COMPACT_ATOMS: atom_id res chain seq x y z
N MET A 1 -55.96 17.82 -17.37
CA MET A 1 -55.87 17.69 -15.90
C MET A 1 -54.46 17.22 -15.52
N LYS A 2 -53.81 17.93 -14.57
CA LYS A 2 -52.67 17.60 -13.65
C LYS A 2 -51.46 16.80 -14.20
N LYS A 3 -50.24 17.36 -14.35
CA LYS A 3 -49.19 17.82 -13.39
C LYS A 3 -48.54 16.72 -12.53
N PHE A 4 -47.24 16.45 -12.74
CA PHE A 4 -46.18 16.10 -11.74
C PHE A 4 -44.81 16.39 -12.43
N ALA A 5 -44.06 17.46 -12.15
CA ALA A 5 -43.30 17.90 -10.97
C ALA A 5 -41.89 17.25 -10.85
N LEU A 6 -40.87 18.10 -11.03
CA LEU A 6 -39.43 17.91 -10.76
C LEU A 6 -39.12 17.89 -9.25
N ALA A 7 -38.08 17.17 -8.86
CA ALA A 7 -37.08 17.45 -7.79
C ALA A 7 -36.31 16.16 -7.48
N GLY A 8 -35.02 16.10 -7.13
CA GLY A 8 -34.02 17.12 -6.81
C GLY A 8 -32.75 16.42 -6.32
N LEU A 9 -31.59 17.06 -6.51
CA LEU A 9 -30.29 16.71 -5.95
C LEU A 9 -30.34 16.64 -4.42
N LEU A 10 -29.59 15.70 -3.82
CA LEU A 10 -29.14 15.80 -2.43
C LEU A 10 -27.63 15.56 -2.34
N LEU A 11 -26.91 16.67 -2.19
CA LEU A 11 -25.60 16.76 -1.54
C LEU A 11 -25.83 16.72 -0.03
N ALA A 12 -25.09 15.89 0.70
CA ALA A 12 -25.03 15.97 2.16
C ALA A 12 -23.56 16.07 2.61
N ASN A 13 -23.15 17.31 2.89
CA ASN A 13 -21.99 17.65 3.71
C ASN A 13 -22.30 17.27 5.17
N VAL A 14 -21.49 16.40 5.79
CA VAL A 14 -21.50 16.23 7.24
C VAL A 14 -20.36 17.06 7.81
N LEU A 15 -20.73 18.27 8.25
CA LEU A 15 -19.90 19.22 8.98
C LEU A 15 -20.01 18.95 10.48
N CYS A 16 -18.85 19.07 11.13
CA CYS A 16 -18.59 19.38 12.54
C CYS A 16 -19.81 19.71 13.41
N THR A 17 -20.18 18.80 14.31
CA THR A 17 -20.94 19.17 15.50
C THR A 17 -19.96 19.60 16.59
N GLY A 18 -19.77 20.91 16.70
CA GLY A 18 -19.30 21.54 17.93
C GLY A 18 -20.44 21.61 18.94
N SER A 19 -20.19 21.13 20.16
CA SER A 19 -21.07 21.39 21.30
C SER A 19 -20.37 22.41 22.19
N ALA A 20 -20.87 23.65 22.12
CA ALA A 20 -20.62 24.66 23.13
C ALA A 20 -21.52 24.36 24.34
N LEU A 21 -20.93 24.12 25.52
CA LEU A 21 -21.64 24.19 26.79
C LEU A 21 -20.80 24.99 27.80
N ALA A 22 -21.36 26.14 28.17
CA ALA A 22 -21.41 26.77 29.48
C ALA A 22 -20.15 26.73 30.38
N GLN A 23 -19.56 27.91 30.55
CA GLN A 23 -18.64 28.24 31.64
C GLN A 23 -19.38 28.19 32.98
N THR A 24 -18.94 27.30 33.87
CA THR A 24 -19.27 27.32 35.30
C THR A 24 -17.95 27.28 36.07
N PRO A 25 -17.72 28.14 37.08
CA PRO A 25 -16.53 28.06 37.91
C PRO A 25 -16.76 27.00 38.98
N PHE A 26 -16.44 25.74 38.67
CA PHE A 26 -16.30 24.71 39.70
C PHE A 26 -14.88 24.74 40.24
N ALA A 27 -14.77 25.03 41.53
CA ALA A 27 -13.55 24.96 42.32
C ALA A 27 -12.83 23.62 42.07
N GLN A 28 -11.61 23.71 41.53
CA GLN A 28 -10.72 22.56 41.38
C GLN A 28 -10.21 22.16 42.76
N THR A 29 -10.82 21.14 43.37
CA THR A 29 -10.11 20.33 44.35
C THR A 29 -9.03 19.56 43.60
N ALA A 30 -7.80 20.06 43.68
CA ALA A 30 -6.62 19.39 43.17
C ALA A 30 -6.47 18.03 43.87
N GLN A 31 -6.87 16.95 43.19
CA GLN A 31 -6.40 15.61 43.50
C GLN A 31 -5.08 15.40 42.77
N PRO A 32 -3.99 15.05 43.49
CA PRO A 32 -2.73 14.70 42.86
C PRO A 32 -2.93 13.37 42.12
N THR A 33 -3.10 13.44 40.80
CA THR A 33 -2.94 12.27 39.94
C THR A 33 -1.46 11.92 39.98
N ALA A 34 -1.11 10.86 40.70
CA ALA A 34 0.22 10.29 40.64
C ALA A 34 0.50 9.91 39.19
N ALA A 35 1.44 10.62 38.55
CA ALA A 35 1.94 10.26 37.24
C ALA A 35 2.52 8.86 37.32
N GLN A 36 1.80 7.87 36.77
CA GLN A 36 2.35 6.55 36.58
C GLN A 36 3.43 6.67 35.50
N VAL A 37 4.69 6.61 35.94
CA VAL A 37 5.85 6.47 35.05
C VAL A 37 5.71 5.12 34.36
N GLN A 38 5.10 5.09 33.18
CA GLN A 38 5.12 3.91 32.33
C GLN A 38 6.57 3.70 31.88
N ALA A 39 7.16 2.60 32.34
CA ALA A 39 8.45 2.15 31.84
C ALA A 39 8.35 1.98 30.31
N PRO A 40 9.37 2.41 29.53
CA PRO A 40 9.35 2.24 28.10
C PRO A 40 9.25 0.75 27.76
N ALA A 41 8.28 0.40 26.91
CA ALA A 41 8.14 -0.96 26.40
C ALA A 41 9.45 -1.37 25.70
N PRO A 42 9.89 -2.64 25.83
CA PRO A 42 11.09 -3.11 25.15
C PRO A 42 10.94 -2.90 23.64
N ALA A 43 11.96 -2.30 23.04
CA ALA A 43 11.99 -2.03 21.60
C ALA A 43 11.88 -3.36 20.83
N GLN A 44 10.88 -3.47 19.95
CA GLN A 44 10.80 -4.61 19.06
C GLN A 44 11.91 -4.53 18.00
N PRO A 45 12.53 -5.66 17.63
CA PRO A 45 13.50 -5.67 16.56
C PRO A 45 12.86 -5.15 15.26
N PRO A 46 13.61 -4.41 14.43
CA PRO A 46 13.09 -3.88 13.16
C PRO A 46 12.59 -5.04 12.30
N ALA A 47 11.42 -4.87 11.70
CA ALA A 47 10.89 -5.85 10.78
C ALA A 47 11.88 -6.02 9.60
N PRO A 48 12.14 -7.26 9.15
CA PRO A 48 13.00 -7.48 7.99
C PRO A 48 12.40 -6.76 6.78
N THR A 49 13.23 -5.93 6.12
CA THR A 49 12.83 -5.24 4.90
C THR A 49 12.85 -6.19 3.70
N ILE A 50 11.89 -6.03 2.80
CA ILE A 50 11.81 -6.75 1.52
C ILE A 50 12.41 -5.93 0.37
N ASP A 51 13.31 -4.98 0.67
CA ASP A 51 13.96 -4.12 -0.33
C ASP A 51 15.04 -4.85 -1.14
N GLN A 52 15.51 -6.02 -0.69
CA GLN A 52 16.42 -6.90 -1.43
C GLN A 52 15.69 -8.08 -2.05
N GLY A 53 16.03 -8.42 -3.29
CA GLY A 53 15.30 -9.40 -4.10
C GLY A 53 15.32 -10.81 -3.51
N ASP A 54 16.40 -11.23 -2.87
CA ASP A 54 16.55 -12.53 -2.23
C ASP A 54 15.65 -12.64 -1.00
N VAL A 55 15.57 -11.58 -0.21
CA VAL A 55 14.65 -11.46 0.92
C VAL A 55 13.20 -11.48 0.43
N PHE A 56 12.88 -10.69 -0.60
CA PHE A 56 11.54 -10.72 -1.23
C PHE A 56 11.19 -12.12 -1.73
N LEU A 57 12.12 -12.80 -2.41
CA LEU A 57 11.92 -14.16 -2.90
C LEU A 57 11.64 -15.14 -1.75
N GLY A 58 12.44 -15.09 -0.68
CA GLY A 58 12.28 -15.96 0.48
C GLY A 58 10.98 -15.71 1.25
N VAL A 59 10.57 -14.45 1.39
CA VAL A 59 9.33 -14.06 2.08
C VAL A 59 8.10 -14.44 1.26
N CYS A 60 8.08 -14.12 -0.03
CA CYS A 60 6.90 -14.24 -0.89
C CYS A 60 6.61 -15.66 -1.38
N GLN A 61 7.48 -16.62 -1.07
CA GLN A 61 7.19 -18.04 -1.29
C GLN A 61 6.31 -18.64 -0.20
N LYS A 62 6.18 -17.96 0.95
CA LYS A 62 5.39 -18.45 2.08
C LYS A 62 3.94 -17.98 1.96
N PRO A 63 2.95 -18.88 2.05
CA PRO A 63 1.55 -18.52 1.85
C PRO A 63 1.05 -17.46 2.83
N GLU A 64 1.54 -17.47 4.07
CA GLU A 64 1.20 -16.50 5.12
C GLU A 64 1.66 -15.06 4.81
N ASN A 65 2.60 -14.86 3.87
CA ASN A 65 3.13 -13.54 3.51
C ASN A 65 2.61 -13.04 2.16
N LEU A 66 1.79 -13.82 1.44
CA LEU A 66 1.40 -13.50 0.06
C LEU A 66 0.66 -12.16 -0.05
N ASP A 67 -0.21 -11.83 0.90
CA ASP A 67 -0.94 -10.56 0.87
C ASP A 67 0.00 -9.35 1.01
N ALA A 68 0.98 -9.43 1.90
CA ALA A 68 2.00 -8.39 2.05
C ALA A 68 2.84 -8.23 0.77
N CYS A 69 3.24 -9.34 0.15
CA CYS A 69 3.96 -9.33 -1.11
C CYS A 69 3.13 -8.77 -2.27
N LEU A 70 1.83 -9.07 -2.31
CA LEU A 70 0.90 -8.49 -3.28
C LEU A 70 0.77 -6.98 -3.09
N MET A 71 0.75 -6.48 -1.86
CA MET A 71 0.72 -5.04 -1.57
C MET A 71 2.00 -4.35 -2.01
N TYR A 72 3.17 -4.93 -1.74
CA TYR A 72 4.44 -4.39 -2.23
C TYR A 72 4.46 -4.34 -3.77
N TYR A 73 4.14 -5.46 -4.42
CA TYR A 73 4.07 -5.56 -5.88
C TYR A 73 3.08 -4.56 -6.48
N ALA A 74 1.92 -4.38 -5.83
CA ALA A 74 0.91 -3.40 -6.20
C ALA A 74 1.44 -1.97 -6.13
N GLY A 75 2.14 -1.61 -5.04
CA GLY A 75 2.73 -0.29 -4.86
C GLY A 75 3.78 0.00 -5.94
N TYR A 76 4.69 -0.95 -6.17
CA TYR A 76 5.70 -0.86 -7.23
C TYR A 76 5.07 -0.66 -8.62
N THR A 77 4.16 -1.54 -9.03
CA THR A 77 3.59 -1.52 -10.39
C THR A 77 2.75 -0.27 -10.65
N ASN A 78 2.00 0.20 -9.65
CA ASN A 78 1.28 1.47 -9.74
C ASN A 78 2.23 2.66 -9.83
N GLY A 79 3.31 2.65 -9.05
CA GLY A 79 4.34 3.69 -9.08
C GLY A 79 4.99 3.79 -10.46
N VAL A 80 5.37 2.67 -11.07
CA VAL A 80 5.94 2.64 -12.43
C VAL A 80 4.96 3.16 -13.48
N LEU A 81 3.67 2.82 -13.35
CA LEU A 81 2.64 3.33 -14.25
C LEU A 81 2.52 4.86 -14.15
N VAL A 82 2.40 5.39 -12.93
CA VAL A 82 2.31 6.84 -12.68
C VAL A 82 3.57 7.55 -13.19
N GLN A 83 4.76 7.00 -12.91
CA GLN A 83 6.03 7.56 -13.37
C GLN A 83 6.08 7.63 -14.90
N SER A 84 5.64 6.58 -15.60
CA SER A 84 5.61 6.55 -17.07
C SER A 84 4.70 7.66 -17.64
N LEU A 85 3.57 7.94 -16.98
CA LEU A 85 2.67 9.02 -17.35
C LEU A 85 3.30 10.40 -17.14
N ILE A 86 3.96 10.62 -16.00
CA ILE A 86 4.65 11.88 -15.69
C ILE A 86 5.78 12.14 -16.69
N ASP A 87 6.59 11.11 -16.97
CA ASP A 87 7.73 11.22 -17.87
C ASP A 87 7.33 11.27 -19.35
N LYS A 88 6.05 11.09 -19.67
CA LYS A 88 5.52 10.94 -21.04
C LYS A 88 6.25 9.84 -21.82
N GLN A 89 6.66 8.78 -21.12
CA GLN A 89 7.34 7.64 -21.71
C GLN A 89 6.37 6.48 -21.92
N ARG A 90 6.69 5.62 -22.89
CA ARG A 90 5.98 4.36 -23.04
C ARG A 90 6.20 3.50 -21.80
N PRO A 91 5.20 2.68 -21.38
CA PRO A 91 5.40 1.70 -20.33
C PRO A 91 6.61 0.82 -20.65
N ARG A 92 7.40 0.50 -19.62
CA ARG A 92 8.59 -0.33 -19.79
C ARG A 92 8.28 -1.81 -19.97
N TYR A 93 7.08 -2.23 -19.59
CA TYR A 93 6.51 -3.57 -19.77
C TYR A 93 4.99 -3.45 -19.97
N CYS A 94 4.39 -4.44 -20.62
CA CYS A 94 2.99 -4.41 -21.05
C CYS A 94 2.25 -5.66 -20.58
N VAL A 95 1.75 -5.62 -19.34
CA VAL A 95 0.99 -6.74 -18.77
C VAL A 95 -0.39 -6.84 -19.43
N PRO A 96 -0.82 -8.01 -19.92
CA PRO A 96 -2.15 -8.19 -20.48
C PRO A 96 -3.25 -7.96 -19.43
N PRO A 97 -4.39 -7.33 -19.79
CA PRO A 97 -5.44 -6.96 -18.84
C PRO A 97 -6.14 -8.16 -18.19
N ASN A 98 -6.02 -9.36 -18.77
CA ASN A 98 -6.60 -10.59 -18.26
C ASN A 98 -5.72 -11.33 -17.24
N VAL A 99 -4.51 -10.83 -16.92
CA VAL A 99 -3.63 -11.45 -15.93
C VAL A 99 -3.86 -10.82 -14.56
N SER A 100 -4.31 -11.62 -13.58
CA SER A 100 -4.54 -11.13 -12.23
C SER A 100 -3.23 -10.70 -11.56
N ARG A 101 -3.27 -9.77 -10.58
CA ARG A 101 -2.07 -9.38 -9.82
C ARG A 101 -1.40 -10.56 -9.13
N LYS A 102 -2.18 -11.53 -8.67
CA LYS A 102 -1.66 -12.77 -8.07
C LYS A 102 -0.84 -13.57 -9.07
N ASP A 103 -1.34 -13.72 -10.29
CA ASP A 103 -0.64 -14.44 -11.35
C ASP A 103 0.60 -13.68 -11.83
N GLN A 104 0.54 -12.35 -11.87
CA GLN A 104 1.71 -11.52 -12.15
C GLN A 104 2.80 -11.71 -11.09
N LEU A 105 2.46 -11.65 -9.80
CA LEU A 105 3.41 -11.89 -8.71
C LEU A 105 3.99 -13.30 -8.78
N ALA A 106 3.15 -14.32 -9.01
CA ALA A 106 3.61 -15.69 -9.19
C ALA A 106 4.60 -15.82 -10.36
N THR A 107 4.36 -15.08 -11.44
CA THR A 107 5.25 -15.03 -12.59
C THR A 107 6.59 -14.40 -12.25
N VAL A 108 6.59 -13.30 -11.50
CA VAL A 108 7.81 -12.66 -10.98
C VAL A 108 8.62 -13.63 -10.10
N ILE A 109 7.98 -14.27 -9.12
CA ILE A 109 8.63 -15.26 -8.24
C ILE A 109 9.23 -16.41 -9.06
N THR A 110 8.50 -16.88 -10.09
CA THR A 110 8.97 -17.96 -10.97
C THR A 110 10.14 -17.51 -11.85
N TRP A 111 10.17 -16.25 -12.27
CA TRP A 111 11.31 -15.67 -12.98
C TRP A 111 12.53 -15.58 -12.06
N MET A 112 12.38 -15.07 -10.84
CA MET A 112 13.47 -14.94 -9.86
C MET A 112 14.12 -16.29 -9.54
N LYS A 113 13.34 -17.37 -9.37
CA LYS A 113 13.85 -18.74 -9.16
C LYS A 113 14.77 -19.24 -10.29
N ARG A 114 14.61 -18.71 -11.51
CA ARG A 114 15.39 -19.09 -12.69
C ARG A 114 16.56 -18.14 -12.97
N ASN A 115 16.61 -17.00 -12.28
CA ASN A 115 17.59 -15.93 -12.50
C ASN A 115 18.18 -15.50 -11.15
N LEU A 116 18.85 -16.44 -10.47
CA LEU A 116 19.40 -16.24 -9.13
C LEU A 116 20.59 -15.27 -9.10
N ASP A 117 21.20 -15.01 -10.26
CA ASP A 117 22.22 -13.98 -10.43
C ASP A 117 21.67 -12.56 -10.21
N HIS A 118 20.36 -12.36 -10.37
CA HIS A 118 19.72 -11.06 -10.19
C HIS A 118 19.09 -10.84 -8.82
N VAL A 119 18.92 -11.88 -7.97
CA VAL A 119 18.14 -11.72 -6.74
C VAL A 119 18.85 -10.89 -5.66
N LEU A 120 20.16 -10.67 -5.77
CA LEU A 120 20.90 -9.79 -4.86
C LEU A 120 20.76 -8.29 -5.21
N GLU A 121 19.96 -7.96 -6.22
CA GLU A 121 19.64 -6.58 -6.55
C GLU A 121 18.44 -6.06 -5.72
N PRO A 122 18.23 -4.73 -5.68
CA PRO A 122 17.03 -4.18 -5.06
C PRO A 122 15.76 -4.78 -5.66
N THR A 123 14.79 -5.13 -4.82
CA THR A 123 13.56 -5.83 -5.21
C THR A 123 12.85 -5.17 -6.39
N ALA A 124 12.75 -3.83 -6.39
CA ALA A 124 12.16 -3.08 -7.49
C ALA A 124 12.85 -3.31 -8.84
N ALA A 125 14.18 -3.45 -8.85
CA ALA A 125 14.95 -3.75 -10.06
C ALA A 125 14.74 -5.20 -10.53
N VAL A 126 14.63 -6.13 -9.59
CA VAL A 126 14.34 -7.54 -9.91
C VAL A 126 12.93 -7.70 -10.48
N ILE A 127 11.93 -7.07 -9.86
CA ILE A 127 10.54 -7.05 -10.37
C ILE A 127 10.51 -6.42 -11.77
N TYR A 128 11.22 -5.30 -11.97
CA TYR A 128 11.34 -4.66 -13.29
C TYR A 128 11.83 -5.65 -14.35
N LYS A 129 12.98 -6.31 -14.10
CA LYS A 129 13.59 -7.25 -15.04
C LYS A 129 12.67 -8.44 -15.33
N ALA A 130 12.02 -8.97 -14.29
CA ALA A 130 11.06 -10.05 -14.43
C ALA A 130 9.88 -9.66 -15.33
N LEU A 131 9.28 -8.49 -15.11
CA LEU A 131 8.14 -8.02 -15.90
C LEU A 131 8.55 -7.66 -17.33
N ALA A 132 9.69 -6.99 -17.52
CA ALA A 132 10.19 -6.64 -18.85
C ALA A 132 10.54 -7.89 -19.68
N GLY A 133 11.13 -8.91 -19.06
CA GLY A 133 11.45 -10.18 -19.73
C GLY A 133 10.23 -11.05 -20.01
N THR A 134 9.18 -10.97 -19.19
CA THR A 134 7.96 -11.78 -19.34
C THR A 134 6.93 -11.12 -20.25
N PHE A 135 6.77 -9.80 -20.13
CA PHE A 135 5.72 -9.01 -20.78
C PHE A 135 6.32 -7.84 -21.57
N PRO A 136 7.13 -8.10 -22.61
CA PRO A 136 7.68 -7.03 -23.43
C PRO A 136 6.55 -6.29 -24.17
N CYS A 137 6.63 -4.96 -24.19
CA CYS A 137 5.75 -4.14 -25.03
C CYS A 137 6.07 -4.35 -26.52
N LYS A 138 5.02 -4.39 -27.35
CA LYS A 138 5.12 -4.48 -28.81
C LYS A 138 4.67 -3.18 -29.46
#